data_AF-A0A382PEZ1-F1
#
_entry.id   AF-A0A382PEZ1-F1
#
_cell.length_a   1.000
_cell.length_b   1.000
_cell.length_c   1.000
_cell.angle_alpha   90.00
_cell.angle_beta   90.00
_cell.angle_gamma   90.00
#
_symmetry.space_group_name_H-M   'P 1'
#
loop_
_entity.id
_entity.type
_entity.pdbx_description
1 polymer ?
#
loop_
_entity_poly.entity_id
_entity_poly.type
_entity_poly.pdbx_seq_one_letter_code
_entity_poly.pdbx_strand_id
1 'polypeptide(L)'
;VRRPVASFIGLRYLRARSGSLFVSFVALASVIGVMLGVAVLIIVLSVMNGFENELRGRLLSMTAHASIFSKDGLLNWQSIVR
;
A
#
# COMPACT_ATOMS: atom_id res chain seq x y z
N VAL A 1 -12.14 -19.19 23.73
CA VAL A 1 -10.93 -18.62 24.36
C VAL A 1 -9.87 -19.71 24.52
N ARG A 2 -9.07 -20.00 23.48
CA ARG A 2 -8.04 -21.05 23.51
C ARG A 2 -6.66 -20.45 23.18
N ARG A 3 -5.91 -20.24 24.25
CA ARG A 3 -4.45 -20.39 24.41
C ARG A 3 -3.53 -19.61 23.45
N PRO A 4 -2.83 -18.56 23.94
CA PRO A 4 -1.74 -17.87 23.23
C PRO A 4 -0.44 -18.70 23.22
N VAL A 5 -0.55 -20.04 23.14
CA VAL A 5 0.61 -20.94 23.14
C VAL A 5 1.31 -20.92 21.78
N ALA A 6 0.56 -20.79 20.68
CA ALA A 6 1.14 -20.76 19.34
C ALA A 6 1.99 -19.50 19.12
N SER A 7 1.51 -18.33 19.53
CA SER A 7 2.27 -17.07 19.45
C SER A 7 3.51 -17.11 20.35
N PHE A 8 3.40 -17.68 21.55
CA PHE A 8 4.54 -17.82 22.48
C PHE A 8 5.60 -18.81 21.96
N ILE A 9 5.18 -19.95 21.40
CA ILE A 9 6.07 -20.96 20.81
C ILE A 9 6.71 -20.41 19.52
N GLY A 10 5.94 -19.72 18.67
CA GLY A 10 6.43 -19.10 17.45
C GLY A 10 7.45 -18.00 17.73
N LEU A 11 7.17 -17.10 18.67
CA LEU A 11 8.13 -16.06 19.08
C LEU A 11 9.37 -16.66 19.74
N ARG A 12 9.23 -17.74 20.53
CA ARG A 12 10.38 -18.45 21.10
C ARG A 12 11.22 -19.13 20.03
N TYR A 13 10.64 -19.71 18.98
CA TYR A 13 11.39 -20.28 17.86
C TYR A 13 12.07 -19.22 16.99
N LEU A 14 11.42 -18.07 16.79
CA LEU A 14 12.03 -16.90 16.12
C LEU A 14 13.19 -16.32 16.95
N ARG A 15 13.11 -16.39 18.29
CA ARG A 15 14.08 -15.80 19.22
C ARG A 15 15.16 -16.77 19.71
N ALA A 16 14.95 -18.07 19.64
CA ALA A 16 15.85 -19.07 20.22
C ALA A 16 16.66 -19.79 19.15
N ARG A 17 17.76 -19.18 18.73
CA ARG A 17 18.95 -19.95 18.32
C ARG A 17 20.19 -19.29 18.87
N SER A 18 20.62 -19.79 20.03
CA SER A 18 21.93 -19.54 20.66
C SER A 18 23.04 -20.24 19.85
N GLY A 19 23.16 -19.90 18.57
CA GLY A 19 24.25 -20.37 17.71
C GLY A 19 24.89 -19.15 17.07
N SER A 20 26.09 -18.82 17.53
CA SER A 20 26.99 -17.73 17.12
C SER A 20 26.35 -16.37 16.77
N LEU A 21 26.87 -15.29 17.38
CA LEU A 21 26.46 -13.90 17.07
C LEU A 21 26.42 -13.59 15.56
N PHE A 22 27.26 -14.27 14.78
CA PHE A 22 27.31 -14.16 13.32
C PHE A 22 26.01 -14.58 12.61
N VAL A 23 25.37 -15.69 13.02
CA VAL A 23 24.11 -16.15 12.40
C VAL A 23 22.97 -15.20 12.74
N SER A 24 22.92 -14.68 13.97
CA SER A 24 21.93 -13.68 14.37
C SER A 24 22.08 -12.36 13.61
N PHE A 25 23.31 -11.95 13.29
CA PHE A 25 23.57 -10.73 12.51
C PHE A 25 23.04 -10.87 11.07
N VAL A 26 23.37 -11.96 10.39
CA VAL A 26 22.91 -12.21 9.00
C VAL A 26 21.39 -12.33 8.94
N ALA A 27 20.77 -13.02 9.92
CA ALA A 27 19.32 -13.13 10.00
C ALA A 27 18.64 -11.74 10.11
N LEU A 28 19.16 -10.87 10.98
CA LEU A 28 18.62 -9.52 11.16
C LEU A 28 18.84 -8.65 9.91
N ALA A 29 20.01 -8.73 9.29
CA ALA A 29 20.30 -8.04 8.03
C ALA A 29 19.36 -8.47 6.89
N SER A 30 19.04 -9.78 6.80
CA SER A 30 18.10 -10.31 5.80
C SER A 30 16.69 -9.77 6.01
N VAL A 31 16.19 -9.75 7.25
CA VAL A 31 14.86 -9.19 7.55
C VAL A 31 14.79 -7.71 7.20
N ILE A 32 15.81 -6.92 7.56
CA ILE A 32 15.87 -5.49 7.21
C ILE A 32 15.90 -5.30 5.70
N GLY A 33 16.67 -6.10 4.96
CA GLY A 33 16.75 -6.01 3.51
C GLY A 33 15.39 -6.25 2.83
N VAL A 34 14.65 -7.29 3.27
CA VAL A 34 13.31 -7.56 2.75
C VAL A 34 12.34 -6.43 3.11
N MET A 35 12.37 -5.92 4.35
CA MET A 35 11.53 -4.80 4.77
C MET A 35 11.78 -3.55 3.92
N LEU A 36 13.05 -3.20 3.69
CA LEU A 36 13.42 -2.06 2.85
C LEU A 36 12.98 -2.25 1.40
N GLY A 37 13.17 -3.45 0.83
CA GLY A 37 12.73 -3.74 -0.54
C GLY A 37 11.22 -3.60 -0.72
N VAL A 38 10.44 -4.15 0.22
CA VAL A 38 8.98 -4.02 0.20
C VAL A 38 8.55 -2.56 0.41
N ALA A 39 9.21 -1.82 1.33
CA ALA A 39 8.91 -0.41 1.56
C ALA A 39 9.11 0.43 0.30
N VAL A 40 10.23 0.24 -0.41
CA VAL A 40 10.51 0.95 -1.67
C VAL A 40 9.44 0.62 -2.72
N LEU A 41 9.08 -0.65 -2.87
CA LEU A 41 8.05 -1.06 -3.84
C LEU A 41 6.70 -0.39 -3.53
N ILE A 42 6.29 -0.36 -2.26
CA ILE A 42 5.06 0.32 -1.82
C ILE A 42 5.11 1.82 -2.14
N ILE A 43 6.24 2.47 -1.87
CA ILE A 43 6.40 3.91 -2.13
C ILE A 43 6.26 4.21 -3.62
N VAL A 44 6.94 3.45 -4.49
CA VAL A 44 6.88 3.66 -5.95
C VAL A 44 5.44 3.48 -6.46
N LEU A 45 4.78 2.41 -6.04
CA LEU A 45 3.38 2.17 -6.38
C LEU A 45 2.48 3.32 -5.88
N SER A 46 2.69 3.79 -4.66
CA SER A 46 1.95 4.92 -4.09
C SER A 46 2.14 6.21 -4.90
N VAL A 47 3.37 6.49 -5.33
CA VAL A 47 3.68 7.67 -6.14
C VAL A 47 3.01 7.55 -7.52
N MET A 48 3.10 6.39 -8.17
CA MET A 48 2.44 6.17 -9.46
C MET A 48 0.92 6.29 -9.36
N ASN A 49 0.31 5.68 -8.34
CA ASN A 49 -1.14 5.79 -8.11
C ASN A 49 -1.59 7.25 -7.88
N GLY A 50 -0.84 8.02 -7.08
CA GLY A 50 -1.12 9.44 -6.88
C GLY A 50 -0.92 10.28 -8.14
N PHE A 51 0.17 10.01 -8.87
CA PHE A 51 0.52 10.72 -10.09
C PHE A 51 -0.46 10.45 -11.23
N GLU A 52 -0.94 9.21 -11.38
CA GLU A 52 -1.96 8.86 -12.38
C GLU A 52 -3.25 9.65 -12.13
N ASN A 53 -3.66 9.79 -10.87
CA ASN A 53 -4.87 10.54 -10.54
C ASN A 53 -4.72 12.05 -10.85
N GLU A 54 -3.56 12.62 -10.56
CA GLU A 54 -3.23 14.01 -10.89
C GLU A 54 -3.14 14.23 -12.41
N LEU A 55 -2.49 13.33 -13.14
CA LEU A 55 -2.41 13.40 -14.60
C LEU A 55 -3.78 13.27 -15.24
N ARG A 56 -4.59 12.29 -14.82
CA ARG A 56 -5.98 12.15 -15.28
C ARG A 56 -6.76 13.43 -14.99
N GLY A 57 -6.62 14.01 -13.80
CA GLY A 57 -7.24 15.27 -13.42
C GLY A 57 -6.81 16.44 -14.33
N ARG A 58 -5.52 16.58 -14.61
CA ARG A 58 -4.98 17.65 -15.48
C ARG A 58 -5.38 17.47 -16.95
N LEU A 59 -5.30 16.25 -17.47
CA LEU A 59 -5.69 15.94 -18.85
C LEU A 59 -7.20 16.16 -19.05
N LEU A 60 -8.02 15.71 -18.11
CA LEU A 60 -9.45 15.99 -18.10
C LEU A 60 -9.71 17.49 -17.92
N SER A 61 -8.99 18.21 -17.07
CA SER A 61 -9.20 19.66 -16.89
C SER A 61 -8.75 20.49 -18.08
N MET A 62 -7.75 20.04 -18.85
CA MET A 62 -7.22 20.76 -20.00
C MET A 62 -8.07 20.51 -21.26
N THR A 63 -8.69 19.34 -21.37
CA THR A 63 -9.67 19.01 -22.44
C THR A 63 -11.10 19.41 -22.06
N ALA A 64 -11.49 19.28 -20.80
CA ALA A 64 -12.78 19.66 -20.27
C ALA A 64 -12.71 21.05 -19.61
N HIS A 65 -13.05 22.07 -20.40
CA HIS A 65 -13.72 23.21 -19.82
C HIS A 65 -15.05 22.69 -19.23
N ALA A 66 -15.06 22.36 -17.93
CA ALA A 66 -16.18 21.88 -17.11
C ALA A 66 -16.97 20.66 -17.65
N SER A 67 -16.47 19.44 -17.43
CA SER A 67 -17.31 18.23 -17.54
C SER A 67 -17.63 17.64 -16.16
N ILE A 68 -18.91 17.69 -15.80
CA ILE A 68 -19.47 17.06 -14.60
C ILE A 68 -19.56 15.55 -14.85
N PHE A 69 -18.87 14.74 -14.03
CA PHE A 69 -18.99 13.29 -14.07
C PHE A 69 -19.90 12.79 -12.94
N SER A 70 -21.09 12.30 -13.30
CA SER A 70 -21.99 11.58 -12.38
C SER A 70 -21.73 10.08 -12.47
N LYS A 71 -21.51 9.44 -11.33
CA LYS A 71 -21.18 8.00 -11.22
C LYS A 71 -22.34 7.08 -11.65
N ASP A 72 -23.57 7.60 -11.63
CA ASP A 72 -24.80 6.88 -11.99
C ASP A 72 -25.36 7.25 -13.38
N GLY A 73 -24.57 7.95 -14.20
CA GLY A 73 -25.05 8.51 -15.46
C GLY A 73 -26.00 9.68 -15.24
N LEU A 74 -26.01 10.63 -16.18
CA LEU A 74 -26.86 11.82 -16.12
C LEU A 74 -28.32 11.47 -16.48
N LEU A 75 -28.97 10.60 -15.69
CA LEU A 75 -30.33 10.14 -15.98
C LEU A 75 -31.41 11.23 -15.81
N ASN A 76 -31.06 12.46 -15.42
CA ASN A 76 -32.00 13.57 -15.29
C ASN A 76 -31.33 14.94 -15.55
N TRP A 77 -30.58 15.09 -16.64
CA TRP A 77 -29.92 16.36 -16.95
C TRP A 77 -30.91 17.53 -17.09
N GLN A 78 -32.15 17.25 -17.54
CA GLN A 78 -33.21 18.26 -17.65
C GLN A 78 -33.65 18.87 -16.31
N SER A 79 -33.42 18.19 -15.19
CA SER A 79 -33.82 18.69 -13.86
C SER A 79 -32.85 19.70 -13.26
N ILE A 80 -31.62 19.78 -13.79
CA ILE A 80 -30.54 20.62 -13.24
C ILE A 80 -30.50 21.99 -13.94
N VAL A 81 -31.17 22.12 -15.09
CA VAL A 81 -31.16 23.34 -15.92
C VAL A 81 -32.33 24.30 -15.61
N ARG A 82 -33.19 23.96 -14.64
CA ARG A 82 -34.26 24.87 -14.19
C ARG A 82 -33.88 25.62 -12.92
#